data_AF-A0AA41MJD6-F1
#
_entry.id   AF-A0AA41MJD6-F1
#
_cell.length_a   1.000
_cell.length_b   1.000
_cell.length_c   1.000
_cell.angle_alpha   90.00
_cell.angle_beta   90.00
_cell.angle_gamma   90.00
#
_symmetry.space_group_name_H-M   'P 1'
#
loop_
_entity.id
_entity.type
_entity.pdbx_description
1 polymer ?
#
loop_
_entity_poly.entity_id
_entity_poly.type
_entity_poly.pdbx_seq_one_letter_code
_entity_poly.pdbx_strand_id
1 'polypeptide(L)'
;MAAERKTKLSKNLLRMKKLMLQMNAKSKAEEEDEDEVVELDVSDEEMARRYETLVGTIGKKFAEKRDRANYEEDENGDIKPVKAKKMFLKPQD
;
A
#
# COMPACT_ATOMS: atom_id res chain seq x y z
N MET A 1 41.82 -40.40 -36.22
CA MET A 1 41.08 -40.24 -34.94
C MET A 1 41.28 -38.88 -34.25
N ALA A 2 42.50 -38.32 -34.15
CA ALA A 2 42.73 -37.07 -33.37
C ALA A 2 42.09 -35.80 -33.97
N ALA A 3 42.05 -35.66 -35.30
CA ALA A 3 41.46 -34.50 -35.98
C ALA A 3 39.94 -34.39 -35.76
N GLU A 4 39.21 -35.51 -35.82
CA GLU A 4 37.77 -35.54 -35.54
C GLU A 4 37.44 -35.17 -34.09
N ARG A 5 38.30 -35.53 -33.13
CA ARG A 5 38.10 -35.14 -31.72
C ARG A 5 38.23 -33.62 -31.55
N LYS A 6 39.20 -33.00 -32.23
CA LYS A 6 39.37 -31.53 -32.23
C LYS A 6 38.18 -30.81 -32.87
N THR A 7 37.63 -31.31 -33.98
CA THR A 7 36.47 -30.68 -34.63
C THR A 7 35.20 -30.84 -33.80
N LYS A 8 34.99 -31.99 -33.15
CA LYS A 8 33.88 -32.20 -32.21
C LYS A 8 33.97 -31.27 -31.00
N LEU A 9 35.17 -31.11 -30.43
CA LEU A 9 35.40 -30.19 -29.31
C LEU A 9 35.13 -28.73 -29.71
N SER A 10 35.60 -28.30 -30.89
CA SER A 10 35.34 -26.97 -31.44
C SER A 10 33.84 -26.71 -31.66
N LYS A 11 33.12 -27.68 -32.24
CA LYS A 11 31.66 -27.60 -32.43
C LYS A 11 30.91 -27.51 -31.10
N ASN A 12 31.33 -28.28 -30.09
CA ASN A 12 30.73 -28.23 -28.76
C ASN A 12 30.96 -26.88 -28.08
N LEU A 13 32.17 -26.33 -28.19
CA LEU A 13 32.49 -25.00 -27.66
C LEU A 13 31.64 -23.91 -28.34
N LEU A 14 31.43 -24.00 -29.65
CA LEU A 14 30.57 -23.06 -30.38
C LEU A 14 29.11 -23.15 -29.94
N ARG A 15 28.59 -24.37 -29.71
CA ARG A 15 27.23 -24.60 -29.23
C ARG A 15 27.01 -24.00 -27.84
N MET A 16 27.97 -24.18 -26.93
CA MET A 16 27.95 -23.60 -25.59
C MET A 16 27.95 -22.07 -25.63
N LYS A 17 28.84 -21.46 -26.42
CA LYS A 17 28.89 -19.99 -26.58
C LYS A 17 27.59 -19.42 -27.11
N LYS A 18 26.97 -20.09 -28.10
CA LYS A 18 25.67 -19.66 -28.65
C LYS A 18 24.56 -19.75 -27.61
N LEU A 19 24.53 -20.82 -26.81
CA LEU A 19 23.55 -20.98 -25.73
C LEU A 19 23.72 -19.90 -24.65
N MET A 20 24.96 -19.67 -24.19
CA MET A 20 25.25 -18.60 -23.21
C MET A 20 24.82 -17.24 -23.73
N LEU A 21 25.09 -16.92 -25.01
CA LEU A 21 24.66 -15.65 -25.60
C LEU A 21 23.13 -15.52 -25.66
N GLN A 22 22.41 -16.61 -25.98
CA GLN A 22 20.94 -16.63 -25.98
C GLN A 22 20.34 -16.51 -24.57
N MET A 23 20.98 -17.08 -23.55
CA MET A 23 20.53 -16.95 -22.16
C MET A 23 20.76 -15.53 -21.65
N ASN A 24 21.93 -14.94 -21.91
CA ASN A 24 22.26 -13.59 -21.47
C ASN A 24 21.42 -12.50 -22.17
N ALA A 25 20.99 -12.75 -23.41
CA ALA A 25 20.09 -11.84 -24.11
C ALA A 25 18.66 -11.86 -23.54
N LYS A 26 18.23 -12.97 -22.95
CA LYS A 26 16.94 -13.07 -22.26
C LYS A 26 17.00 -12.49 -20.86
N SER A 27 18.08 -12.76 -20.12
CA SER A 27 18.22 -12.24 -18.76
C SER A 27 18.35 -10.71 -18.72
N LYS A 28 19.00 -10.09 -19.71
CA LYS A 28 19.06 -8.61 -19.80
C LYS A 28 17.71 -7.95 -20.10
N ALA A 29 16.85 -8.62 -20.86
CA ALA A 29 15.50 -8.12 -21.12
C ALA A 29 14.62 -8.25 -19.86
N GLU A 30 14.78 -9.32 -19.09
CA GLU A 30 14.06 -9.53 -17.82
C GLU A 30 14.57 -8.60 -16.68
N GLU A 31 15.87 -8.27 -16.63
CA GLU A 31 16.42 -7.30 -15.66
C GLU A 31 15.96 -5.85 -15.94
N GLU A 32 15.86 -5.45 -17.22
CA GLU A 32 15.37 -4.10 -17.58
C GLU A 32 13.89 -3.90 -17.22
N ASP A 33 13.07 -4.95 -17.24
CA ASP A 33 11.66 -4.90 -16.84
C ASP A 33 11.45 -4.83 -15.31
N GLU A 34 12.39 -5.35 -14.50
CA GLU A 34 12.29 -5.37 -13.02
C GLU A 34 12.83 -4.10 -12.35
N ASP A 35 13.85 -3.45 -12.93
CA ASP A 35 14.42 -2.20 -12.41
C ASP A 35 13.64 -0.94 -12.86
N GLU A 36 12.72 -1.06 -13.82
CA GLU A 36 11.80 0.00 -14.24
C GLU A 36 10.46 -0.02 -13.46
N VAL A 37 10.46 -0.54 -12.22
CA VAL A 37 9.40 -0.20 -11.25
C VAL A 37 9.71 1.18 -10.69
N VAL A 38 9.60 2.18 -11.56
CA VAL A 38 9.61 3.60 -11.19
C VAL A 38 8.55 3.82 -10.10
N GLU A 39 8.96 4.35 -8.96
CA GLU A 39 8.03 4.83 -7.94
C GLU A 39 7.11 5.85 -8.60
N LEU A 40 5.89 5.42 -8.92
CA LEU A 40 4.91 6.28 -9.57
C LEU A 40 4.49 7.35 -8.56
N ASP A 41 4.75 8.60 -8.90
CA ASP A 41 4.20 9.75 -8.18
C ASP A 41 2.68 9.59 -8.07
N VAL A 42 2.18 9.43 -6.85
CA VAL A 42 0.75 9.30 -6.60
C VAL A 42 0.11 10.68 -6.74
N SER A 43 -0.76 10.84 -7.74
CA SER A 43 -1.54 12.06 -7.95
C SER A 43 -2.32 12.49 -6.70
N ASP A 44 -2.47 13.79 -6.48
CA ASP A 44 -3.28 14.37 -5.38
C ASP A 44 -4.69 13.79 -5.31
N GLU A 45 -5.31 13.51 -6.46
CA GLU A 45 -6.64 12.92 -6.54
C GLU A 45 -6.66 11.49 -5.99
N GLU A 46 -5.61 10.72 -6.27
CA GLU A 46 -5.50 9.36 -5.74
C GLU A 46 -5.12 9.35 -4.26
N MET A 47 -4.26 10.27 -3.84
CA MET A 47 -3.95 10.45 -2.43
C MET A 47 -5.24 10.80 -1.65
N ALA A 48 -6.10 11.66 -2.18
CA ALA A 48 -7.40 11.98 -1.60
C ALA A 48 -8.32 10.75 -1.50
N ARG A 49 -8.42 9.93 -2.55
CA ARG A 49 -9.22 8.70 -2.54
C ARG A 49 -8.75 7.71 -1.46
N ARG A 50 -7.44 7.54 -1.29
CA ARG A 50 -6.87 6.61 -0.28
C ARG A 50 -7.23 7.01 1.15
N TYR A 51 -7.37 8.31 1.42
CA TYR A 51 -7.60 8.82 2.78
C TYR A 51 -9.03 9.29 3.06
N GLU A 52 -9.97 9.17 2.11
CA GLU A 52 -11.37 9.61 2.25
C GLU A 52 -12.02 9.08 3.55
N THR A 53 -11.97 7.77 3.78
CA THR A 53 -12.55 7.13 4.97
C THR A 53 -11.84 7.55 6.26
N LEU A 54 -10.51 7.64 6.24
CA LEU A 54 -9.72 8.01 7.42
C LEU A 54 -10.03 9.45 7.85
N VAL A 55 -9.98 10.39 6.92
CA VAL A 55 -10.27 11.81 7.21
C VAL A 55 -11.74 11.99 7.61
N GLY A 56 -12.67 11.23 7.03
CA GLY A 56 -14.07 11.19 7.45
C GLY A 56 -14.26 10.73 8.91
N THR A 57 -13.62 9.62 9.31
CA THR A 57 -13.70 9.11 10.69
C THR A 57 -13.03 10.06 11.70
N ILE A 58 -11.89 10.66 11.33
CA ILE A 58 -11.21 11.66 12.14
C ILE A 58 -12.10 12.90 12.31
N GLY A 59 -12.69 13.41 11.22
CA GLY A 59 -13.63 14.53 11.25
C GLY A 59 -14.82 14.28 12.17
N LYS A 60 -15.41 13.07 12.13
CA LYS A 60 -16.49 12.64 13.03
C LYS A 60 -16.06 12.70 14.50
N LYS A 61 -14.89 12.14 14.84
CA LYS A 61 -14.35 12.17 16.22
C LYS A 61 -14.09 13.59 16.72
N PHE A 62 -13.68 14.51 15.85
CA PHE A 62 -13.44 15.91 16.25
C PHE A 62 -14.73 16.73 16.38
N ALA A 63 -15.74 16.48 15.54
CA ALA A 63 -17.06 17.07 15.70
C ALA A 63 -17.70 16.62 17.04
N GLU A 64 -17.61 15.32 17.32
CA GLU A 64 -18.08 14.72 18.56
C GLU A 64 -17.35 15.24 19.81
N LYS A 65 -16.03 15.46 19.74
CA LYS A 65 -15.28 16.11 20.83
C LYS A 65 -15.73 17.55 21.10
N ARG A 66 -16.16 18.29 20.08
CA ARG A 66 -16.70 19.65 20.23
C ARG A 66 -18.07 19.64 20.91
N ASP A 67 -18.89 18.63 20.62
CA ASP A 67 -20.22 18.45 21.20
C ASP A 67 -20.26 17.44 22.36
N ARG A 68 -19.11 17.07 22.93
CA ARG A 68 -19.01 16.04 24.00
C ARG A 68 -19.84 16.35 25.24
N ALA A 69 -20.22 17.61 25.47
CA ALA A 69 -21.17 17.97 26.52
C ALA A 69 -22.60 17.44 26.27
N ASN A 70 -22.92 17.12 25.02
CA ASN A 70 -24.26 16.73 24.54
C ASN A 70 -24.38 15.25 24.17
N TYR A 71 -23.29 14.45 24.18
CA TYR A 71 -23.32 13.02 23.85
C TYR A 71 -22.45 12.18 24.81
N GLU A 72 -22.98 11.04 25.30
CA GLU A 72 -22.23 10.05 26.08
C GLU A 72 -21.98 8.78 25.24
N GLU A 73 -20.82 8.18 25.42
CA GLU A 73 -20.38 6.95 24.73
C GLU A 73 -20.71 5.75 25.63
N ASP A 74 -21.48 4.78 25.14
CA ASP A 74 -21.85 3.59 25.90
C ASP A 74 -20.76 2.51 25.87
N GLU A 75 -20.95 1.41 26.61
CA GLU A 75 -19.96 0.34 26.75
C GLU A 75 -19.60 -0.35 25.42
N ASN A 76 -20.43 -0.20 24.39
CA ASN A 76 -20.20 -0.71 23.04
C ASN A 76 -19.52 0.31 22.12
N GLY A 77 -19.26 1.53 22.59
CA GLY A 77 -18.71 2.63 21.79
C GLY A 77 -19.75 3.37 20.95
N ASP A 78 -21.05 3.15 21.19
CA ASP A 78 -22.12 3.86 20.48
C ASP A 78 -22.44 5.20 21.17
N ILE A 79 -22.55 6.25 20.36
CA ILE A 79 -22.72 7.64 20.80
C ILE A 79 -24.21 7.95 20.98
N LYS A 80 -24.64 8.27 22.20
CA LYS A 80 -26.04 8.60 22.52
C LYS A 80 -26.18 10.04 23.03
N PRO A 81 -27.27 10.76 22.68
CA PRO A 81 -27.49 12.11 23.21
C PRO A 81 -27.62 12.10 24.74
N VAL A 82 -26.90 13.01 25.41
CA VAL A 82 -26.94 13.23 26.86
C VAL A 82 -28.35 13.62 27.24
N LYS A 83 -29.00 12.83 28.09
CA LYS A 83 -30.29 13.18 28.67
C LYS A 83 -30.12 14.45 29.50
N ALA A 84 -31.02 15.42 29.34
CA ALA A 84 -30.96 16.70 30.06
C ALA A 84 -30.71 16.47 31.56
N LYS A 85 -29.58 16.97 32.08
CA LYS A 85 -29.24 16.88 33.50
C LYS A 85 -30.30 17.64 34.29
N LYS A 86 -30.95 16.96 35.25
CA LYS A 86 -31.85 17.60 36.21
C LYS A 86 -31.03 18.62 37.00
N MET A 87 -31.15 19.89 36.62
CA MET A 87 -30.51 20.99 37.34
C MET A 87 -31.14 21.10 38.72
N PHE A 88 -30.30 21.28 39.75
CA PHE A 88 -30.77 21.55 41.10
C PHE A 88 -31.48 22.91 41.08
N LEU A 89 -32.80 22.92 41.27
CA LEU A 89 -33.52 24.17 41.42
C LEU A 89 -33.18 24.76 42.79
N LYS A 90 -32.82 26.05 42.80
CA LYS A 90 -32.63 26.80 44.03
C LYS A 90 -33.95 26.75 44.82
N PRO A 91 -33.94 26.37 46.12
CA PRO A 91 -35.15 26.42 46.94
C PRO A 91 -35.75 27.82 46.91
N GLN A 92 -37.08 27.90 46.82
CA GLN A 92 -37.78 29.16 46.97
C GLN A 92 -37.79 29.52 48.47
N ASP A 93 -37.48 30.80 48.76
CA ASP A 93 -37.52 31.39 50.11
C ASP A 93 -38.96 31.48 50.64
#